data_AF-A0A930K1V2-F1
#
_entry.id   AF-A0A930K1V2-F1
#
_cell.length_a   1.000
_cell.length_b   1.000
_cell.length_c   1.000
_cell.angle_alpha   90.00
_cell.angle_beta   90.00
_cell.angle_gamma   90.00
#
_symmetry.space_group_name_H-M   'P 1'
#
loop_
_entity.id
_entity.type
_entity.pdbx_description
1 polymer ?
#
loop_
_entity_poly.entity_id
_entity_poly.type
_entity_poly.pdbx_seq_one_letter_code
_entity_poly.pdbx_strand_id
1 'polypeptide(L)' 'MEKTIKQEGNEVKKVTIKVTEDFLDKFDSSVRYEVGTELEFEEERAKDVVNRGLAEFVEPTLPQG' A
#
# COMPACT_ATOMS: atom_id res chain seq x y z
N MET A 1 -12.74 -26.99 11.23
CA MET A 1 -11.73 -26.46 10.28
C MET A 1 -12.28 -25.13 9.80
N GLU A 2 -11.79 -24.06 10.40
CA GLU A 2 -12.36 -22.72 10.30
C GLU A 2 -12.11 -22.08 8.92
N LYS A 3 -13.22 -21.63 8.34
CA LYS A 3 -13.44 -20.47 7.46
C LYS A 3 -12.38 -20.14 6.40
N THR A 4 -12.71 -20.54 5.17
CA THR A 4 -12.81 -19.73 3.95
C THR A 4 -12.39 -18.25 4.07
N ILE A 5 -11.43 -17.82 3.25
CA ILE A 5 -11.66 -16.81 2.18
C ILE A 5 -10.81 -17.23 0.97
N LYS A 6 -11.50 -17.63 -0.10
CA LYS A 6 -10.92 -17.69 -1.44
C LYS A 6 -10.74 -16.22 -1.87
N GLN A 7 -9.50 -15.78 -2.08
CA GLN A 7 -9.21 -14.53 -2.79
C GLN A 7 -9.64 -14.73 -4.25
N GLU A 8 -10.93 -14.49 -4.48
CA GLU A 8 -11.54 -14.40 -5.79
C GLU A 8 -11.00 -13.14 -6.47
N GLY A 9 -10.61 -13.28 -7.73
CA GLY A 9 -9.90 -12.26 -8.51
C GLY A 9 -10.63 -10.93 -8.52
N ASN A 10 -10.01 -9.94 -7.88
CA ASN A 10 -10.12 -8.57 -8.32
C ASN A 10 -8.73 -8.27 -8.89
N GLU A 11 -8.64 -7.71 -10.10
CA GLU A 11 -7.39 -7.12 -10.58
C GLU A 11 -7.08 -5.94 -9.68
N VAL A 12 -6.61 -6.21 -8.47
CA VAL A 12 -6.34 -5.18 -7.51
C VAL A 12 -5.16 -4.44 -8.07
N LYS A 13 -5.41 -3.25 -8.63
CA LYS A 13 -4.39 -2.36 -9.13
C LYS A 13 -3.45 -2.10 -7.97
N LYS A 14 -2.32 -2.78 -8.01
CA LYS A 14 -1.25 -2.60 -7.06
C LYS A 14 -0.44 -1.41 -7.53
N VAL A 15 -0.26 -0.47 -6.64
CA VAL A 15 0.54 0.72 -6.86
C VAL A 15 1.63 0.74 -5.81
N THR A 16 2.78 1.23 -6.20
CA THR A 16 3.88 1.42 -5.27
C THR A 16 3.70 2.78 -4.63
N ILE A 17 3.85 2.85 -3.32
CA ILE A 17 3.97 4.11 -2.59
C ILE A 17 5.32 4.16 -1.91
N LYS A 18 5.86 5.36 -1.76
CA LYS A 18 7.07 5.63 -1.01
C LYS A 18 6.69 6.35 0.26
N VAL A 19 7.04 5.76 1.39
CA VAL A 19 6.77 6.32 2.70
C VAL A 19 7.55 7.61 2.87
N THR A 20 6.85 8.69 3.22
CA THR A 20 7.42 10.04 3.41
C THR A 20 7.54 10.39 4.88
N GLU A 21 6.67 9.82 5.72
CA GLU A 21 6.71 9.92 7.17
C GLU A 21 6.63 8.53 7.75
N ASP A 22 7.44 8.25 8.78
CA ASP A 22 7.42 6.91 9.37
C ASP A 22 6.09 6.65 10.09
N PHE A 23 5.54 5.46 9.90
CA PHE A 23 4.27 5.07 10.52
C PHE A 23 4.27 3.59 10.89
N LEU A 24 3.43 3.23 11.86
CA LEU A 24 3.23 1.85 12.28
C LEU A 24 2.17 1.18 11.42
N ASP A 25 2.37 -0.09 11.09
CA ASP A 25 1.37 -0.88 10.39
C ASP A 25 0.09 -1.02 11.24
N LYS A 26 -1.06 -0.92 10.57
CA LYS A 26 -2.37 -0.97 11.22
C LYS A 26 -2.70 -2.36 11.79
N PHE A 27 -2.13 -3.41 11.21
CA PHE A 27 -2.36 -4.80 11.58
C PHE A 27 -1.24 -5.35 12.46
N ASP A 28 -0.04 -4.80 12.34
CA ASP A 28 1.12 -5.25 13.09
C ASP A 28 1.92 -4.07 13.68
N SER A 29 1.66 -3.76 14.95
CA SER A 29 2.35 -2.68 15.66
C SER A 29 3.86 -2.91 15.84
N SER A 30 4.37 -4.09 15.50
CA SER A 30 5.81 -4.37 15.47
C SER A 30 6.45 -3.94 14.14
N VAL A 31 5.66 -3.74 13.10
CA VAL A 31 6.12 -3.30 11.78
C VAL A 31 6.02 -1.79 11.73
N ARG A 32 7.17 -1.13 11.62
CA ARG A 32 7.29 0.30 11.33
C ARG A 32 7.79 0.46 9.92
N TYR A 33 7.07 1.24 9.13
CA TYR A 33 7.53 1.65 7.82
C TYR A 33 8.33 2.93 7.99
N GLU A 34 9.59 2.87 7.59
CA GLU A 34 10.50 4.01 7.68
C GLU A 34 10.38 4.90 6.45
N VAL A 35 10.66 6.19 6.63
CA VAL A 35 10.73 7.14 5.52
C VAL A 35 11.72 6.65 4.46
N GLY A 36 11.29 6.69 3.20
CA GLY A 36 12.03 6.19 2.05
C GLY A 36 11.73 4.74 1.69
N THR A 37 10.96 4.01 2.51
CA THR A 37 10.56 2.63 2.21
C THR A 37 9.53 2.61 1.08
N GLU A 38 9.71 1.75 0.10
CA GLU A 38 8.74 1.55 -0.99
C GLU A 38 7.86 0.34 -0.68
N LEU A 39 6.54 0.55 -0.73
CA LEU A 39 5.54 -0.46 -0.38
C LEU A 39 4.54 -0.61 -1.52
N GLU A 40 4.29 -1.85 -1.92
CA GLU A 40 3.28 -2.16 -2.92
C GLU A 40 1.95 -2.42 -2.22
N PHE A 41 0.98 -1.53 -2.41
CA PHE A 41 -0.35 -1.66 -1.87
C PHE A 41 -1.42 -1.59 -2.95
N GLU A 42 -2.61 -2.04 -2.59
CA GLU A 42 -3.83 -1.82 -3.36
C GLU A 42 -4.08 -0.32 -3.52
N GLU A 43 -4.52 0.14 -4.69
CA GLU A 43 -4.74 1.57 -4.99
C GLU A 43 -5.56 2.28 -3.91
N GLU A 44 -6.60 1.65 -3.37
CA GLU A 44 -7.43 2.22 -2.30
C GLU A 44 -6.65 2.43 -1.00
N ARG A 45 -5.79 1.46 -0.62
CA ARG A 45 -4.95 1.56 0.56
C ARG A 45 -3.85 2.59 0.38
N ALA A 46 -3.18 2.55 -0.76
CA ALA A 46 -2.18 3.53 -1.13
C ALA A 46 -2.78 4.95 -1.09
N LYS A 47 -4.00 5.16 -1.64
CA LYS A 47 -4.73 6.43 -1.52
C LYS A 47 -4.97 6.83 -0.08
N ASP A 48 -5.39 5.92 0.80
CA ASP A 48 -5.60 6.24 2.22
C ASP A 48 -4.30 6.68 2.90
N VAL A 49 -3.18 6.00 2.66
CA VAL A 49 -1.86 6.35 3.25
C VAL A 49 -1.35 7.69 2.70
N VAL A 50 -1.49 7.91 1.38
CA VAL A 50 -1.08 9.15 0.72
C VAL A 50 -1.97 10.33 1.12
N ASN A 51 -3.30 10.15 1.20
CA ASN A 51 -4.22 11.21 1.66
C ASN A 51 -3.95 11.64 3.10
N ARG A 52 -3.37 10.77 3.93
CA ARG A 52 -2.95 11.09 5.29
C ARG A 52 -1.59 11.81 5.35
N GLY A 53 -0.87 11.91 4.23
CA GLY A 53 0.48 12.49 4.16
C GLY A 53 1.60 11.54 4.57
N LEU A 54 1.30 10.26 4.80
CA LEU A 54 2.28 9.28 5.30
C LEU A 54 3.17 8.71 4.18
N ALA A 55 2.73 8.80 2.93
CA ALA A 55 3.45 8.32 1.77
C ALA A 55 3.09 9.13 0.53
N GLU A 56 3.83 8.91 -0.56
CA GLU A 56 3.56 9.43 -1.90
C GLU A 56 3.43 8.27 -2.89
N PHE A 57 2.59 8.41 -3.92
CA PHE A 57 2.56 7.42 -5.00
C PHE A 57 3.88 7.44 -5.77
N VAL A 58 4.51 6.29 -5.87
CA VAL A 58 5.56 6.05 -6.85
C VAL A 58 4.81 5.65 -8.10
N GLU A 59 4.70 6.58 -9.06
CA GLU A 59 4.12 6.27 -10.36
C GLU A 59 4.84 5.02 -10.91
N PRO A 60 4.16 3.87 -11.05
CA PRO A 60 4.69 2.86 -11.93
C PRO A 60 4.70 3.56 -13.29
N THR A 61 5.79 3.44 -14.04
CA THR A 61 5.87 3.92 -15.42
C THR A 61 4.89 3.10 -16.28
N LEU A 62 3.59 3.27 -16.07
CA LEU A 62 2.56 2.83 -16.97
C LEU A 62 2.71 3.75 -18.17
N PRO A 63 3.10 3.24 -19.35
CA PRO A 63 3.11 4.06 -20.54
C PRO A 63 1.68 4.59 -20.70
N GLN A 64 1.51 5.91 -20.57
CA GLN A 64 0.27 6.56 -20.94
C GLN A 64 0.10 6.31 -22.44
N GLY A 65 -0.71 5.31 -22.77
CA GLY A 65 -1.06 4.93 -24.14
C GLY A 65 -2.21 5.76 -24.67
#